data_AF-A0A3A9YR37-F1
#
_entry.id   AF-A0A3A9YR37-F1
#
_cell.length_a   1.000
_cell.length_b   1.000
_cell.length_c   1.000
_cell.angle_alpha   90.00
_cell.angle_beta   90.00
_cell.angle_gamma   90.00
#
_symmetry.space_group_name_H-M   'P 1'
#
loop_
_entity.id
_entity.type
_entity.pdbx_description
1 polymer ?
#
loop_
_entity_poly.entity_id
_entity_poly.type
_entity_poly.pdbx_seq_one_letter_code
_entity_poly.pdbx_strand_id
1 'polypeptide(L)' 'MIGQWIGASVLLGRPVPVDAPYPHVCRMETTGRMTGHVRMERRDCAACAAAKAPAGGHR' A
#
# COMPACT_ATOMS: atom_id res chain seq x y z
N MET A 1 8.28 8.52 0.76
CA MET A 1 7.78 7.14 0.50
C MET A 1 6.99 7.10 -0.82
N ILE A 2 7.65 7.22 -1.97
CA ILE A 2 6.96 7.17 -3.28
C ILE A 2 6.69 5.72 -3.75
N GLY A 3 7.54 4.77 -3.36
CA GLY A 3 7.43 3.37 -3.79
C GLY A 3 6.10 2.70 -3.42
N GLN A 4 5.48 3.10 -2.31
CA GLN A 4 4.18 2.57 -1.88
C GLN A 4 3.07 2.93 -2.89
N TRP A 5 3.05 4.16 -3.38
CA TRP A 5 2.06 4.63 -4.37
C TRP A 5 2.22 3.95 -5.73
N ILE A 6 3.46 3.69 -6.12
CA ILE A 6 3.77 2.91 -7.33
C ILE A 6 3.23 1.48 -7.16
N GLY A 7 3.53 0.84 -6.02
CA GLY A 7 3.01 -0.49 -5.70
C GLY A 7 1.47 -0.56 -5.72
N ALA A 8 0.80 0.41 -5.10
CA ALA A 8 -0.66 0.50 -5.13
C ALA A 8 -1.22 0.68 -6.55
N SER A 9 -0.58 1.49 -7.39
CA SER A 9 -1.01 1.70 -8.77
C SER A 9 -0.91 0.42 -9.60
N VAL A 10 0.16 -0.34 -9.41
CA VAL A 10 0.35 -1.66 -10.04
C VAL A 10 -0.71 -2.65 -9.55
N LEU A 11 -0.94 -2.72 -8.24
CA LEU A 11 -1.93 -3.62 -7.63
C LEU A 11 -3.36 -3.32 -8.08
N LEU A 12 -3.71 -2.04 -8.20
CA LEU A 12 -5.05 -1.60 -8.58
C LEU A 12 -5.27 -1.54 -10.09
N GLY A 13 -4.21 -1.72 -10.90
CA GLY A 13 -4.29 -1.58 -12.36
C GLY A 13 -4.68 -0.17 -12.84
N ARG A 14 -4.60 0.84 -11.96
CA ARG A 14 -4.92 2.24 -12.27
C ARG A 14 -3.96 3.18 -11.54
N PRO A 15 -3.66 4.36 -12.10
CA PRO A 15 -2.88 5.36 -11.38
C PRO A 15 -3.53 5.74 -10.04
N VAL A 16 -2.74 5.73 -8.97
CA VAL A 16 -3.18 6.21 -7.66
C VAL A 16 -2.62 7.62 -7.44
N PRO A 17 -3.48 8.63 -7.29
CA PRO A 17 -3.07 9.99 -6.98
C PRO A 17 -2.40 10.07 -5.60
N VAL A 18 -1.23 10.69 -5.52
CA VAL A 18 -0.44 10.83 -4.28
C VAL A 18 -0.97 11.91 -3.34
N ASP A 19 -1.85 12.77 -3.85
CA ASP A 19 -2.55 13.85 -3.17
C ASP A 19 -3.90 13.39 -2.56
N ALA A 20 -4.36 12.19 -2.91
CA ALA A 20 -5.53 11.56 -2.29
C ALA A 20 -5.13 10.68 -1.10
N PRO A 21 -6.07 10.26 -0.23
CA PRO A 21 -5.79 9.25 0.79
C PRO A 21 -5.30 7.93 0.17
N TYR A 22 -4.30 7.31 0.81
CA TYR A 22 -3.75 6.04 0.31
C TYR A 22 -4.83 4.93 0.32
N PRO A 23 -5.05 4.21 -0.80
CA PRO A 23 -6.09 3.20 -0.88
C PRO A 23 -5.74 1.94 -0.08
N HIS A 24 -6.75 1.27 0.46
CA HIS A 24 -6.55 -0.04 1.07
C HIS A 24 -6.25 -1.11 0.00
N VAL A 25 -5.04 -1.67 0.06
CA VAL A 25 -4.61 -2.78 -0.80
C VAL A 25 -4.51 -4.10 -0.05
N CYS A 26 -5.13 -4.18 1.13
CA CYS A 26 -5.15 -5.39 1.96
C CYS A 26 -5.81 -6.56 1.22
N ARG A 27 -5.26 -7.76 1.40
CA ARG A 27 -5.72 -9.03 0.79
C ARG A 27 -5.69 -9.05 -0.73
N MET A 28 -5.08 -8.07 -1.38
CA MET A 28 -4.80 -8.13 -2.81
C MET A 28 -3.66 -9.11 -3.05
N GLU A 29 -3.77 -9.87 -4.13
CA GLU A 29 -2.73 -10.77 -4.57
C GLU A 29 -2.03 -10.16 -5.78
N THR A 30 -0.71 -10.30 -5.81
CA THR A 30 0.13 -9.84 -6.90
C THR A 30 1.16 -10.89 -7.25
N THR A 31 1.55 -10.92 -8.51
CA THR A 31 2.58 -11.84 -8.97
C THR A 31 3.87 -11.06 -9.15
N GLY A 32 4.81 -11.24 -8.22
CA GLY A 32 6.16 -10.75 -8.35
C GLY A 32 6.97 -11.64 -9.29
N ARG A 33 7.71 -11.05 -10.23
CA ARG A 33 8.58 -11.81 -11.15
C ARG A 33 9.63 -12.67 -10.44
N MET A 34 10.05 -12.27 -9.24
CA MET A 34 11.10 -12.93 -8.45
C MET A 34 10.55 -13.82 -7.33
N THR A 35 9.39 -13.48 -6.79
CA THR A 35 8.81 -14.09 -5.58
C THR A 35 7.56 -14.92 -5.84
N GLY A 36 7.04 -14.92 -7.07
CA GLY A 36 5.79 -15.61 -7.40
C GLY A 36 4.57 -14.88 -6.85
N HIS A 37 3.54 -15.63 -6.46
CA HIS A 37 2.31 -15.06 -5.90
C HIS A 37 2.55 -14.56 -4.48
N VAL A 38 2.35 -13.26 -4.28
CA VAL A 38 2.45 -12.58 -2.99
C VAL A 38 1.09 -12.03 -2.64
N ARG A 39 0.61 -12.37 -1.44
CA ARG A 39 -0.61 -11.82 -0.88
C ARG A 39 -0.27 -10.67 0.06
N MET A 40 -0.86 -9.50 -0.18
CA MET A 40 -0.66 -8.30 0.61
C MET A 40 -1.42 -8.45 1.94
N GLU A 41 -0.72 -8.61 3.06
CA GLU A 41 -1.35 -8.69 4.36
C GLU A 41 -1.68 -7.31 4.92
N ARG A 42 -2.51 -7.24 5.97
CA ARG A 42 -2.85 -5.97 6.64
C ARG A 42 -1.62 -5.24 7.18
N ARG A 43 -0.51 -5.95 7.43
CA ARG A 43 0.77 -5.39 7.89
C ARG A 43 1.54 -4.71 6.77
N ASP A 44 1.35 -5.16 5.53
CA ASP A 44 2.05 -4.64 4.34
C ASP A 44 1.31 -3.44 3.73
N CYS A 45 0.01 -3.31 4.02
CA CYS A 45 -0.79 -2.19 3.55
C CYS A 45 -0.44 -0.89 4.28
N ALA A 46 0.10 0.08 3.54
CA ALA A 46 0.49 1.39 4.07
C ALA A 46 -0.68 2.15 4.73
N ALA A 47 -1.91 2.03 4.23
CA ALA A 47 -3.07 2.62 4.90
C ALA A 47 -3.36 1.99 6.27
N CYS A 48 -3.21 0.67 6.40
CA CYS A 48 -3.38 0.00 7.70
C CYS A 48 -2.20 0.26 8.65
N ALA A 49 -1.00 0.41 8.12
CA ALA A 49 0.17 0.81 8.91
C ALA A 49 0.03 2.24 9.43
N ALA A 50 -0.45 3.18 8.60
CA ALA A 50 -0.70 4.57 8.99
C ALA A 50 -1.77 4.68 10.08
N ALA A 51 -2.85 3.88 10.00
CA ALA A 51 -3.88 3.85 11.03
C ALA A 51 -3.41 3.20 12.36
N LYS A 52 -2.36 2.38 12.31
CA LYS A 52 -1.75 1.73 13.48
C LYS A 52 -0.64 2.56 14.11
N ALA A 53 -0.05 3.49 13.37
CA ALA A 53 0.85 4.46 13.97
C ALA A 53 0.04 5.24 15.02
N PRO A 54 0.47 5.30 16.30
CA PRO A 54 -0.11 6.26 17.22
C PRO A 54 0.00 7.63 16.54
N ALA A 55 -1.04 8.47 16.64
CA ALA A 55 -1.04 9.83 16.13
C ALA A 55 0.16 10.59 16.73
N GLY A 56 1.31 10.50 16.07
CA GLY A 56 2.60 10.87 16.59
C GLY A 56 3.10 12.11 15.86
N GLY A 57 2.61 13.26 16.30
CA GLY A 57 3.34 14.53 16.34
C GLY A 57 3.74 15.15 15.00
N HIS A 58 2.83 15.94 14.43
CA HIS A 58 3.22 17.24 13.89
C HIS A 58 2.89 18.29 14.97
N ARG A 59 3.91 18.66 15.74
CA ARG A 59 3.96 19.91 16.50
C ARG A 59 5.26 20.61 16.15
#